data_AF-A0A2V3DVY4-F1
#
_entry.id   AF-A0A2V3DVY4-F1
#
_cell.length_a   1.000
_cell.length_b   1.000
_cell.length_c   1.000
_cell.angle_alpha   90.00
_cell.angle_beta   90.00
_cell.angle_gamma   90.00
#
_symmetry.space_group_name_H-M   'P 1'
#
loop_
_entity.id
_entity.type
_entity.pdbx_description
1 polymer ?
#
loop_
_entity_poly.entity_id
_entity_poly.type
_entity_poly.pdbx_seq_one_letter_code
_entity_poly.pdbx_strand_id
1 'polypeptide(L)'
;MATHSIPAPSSGWSSQTLTRVKAEPAYGAFLLLWVGFITIPLIMGVDKFFNVLTHWENYLAPWIENVSPFSAHGTMMAIGVVEIIAAIAMILRPRYAAYIVALWLAGIIVNLLTYPGFYDVALRDFGLMVAAIALTLLARTYTKPGFRHGGMK
;
A
#
# COMPACT_ATOMS: atom_id res chain seq x y z
N MET A 1 44.58 -16.13 -29.55
CA MET A 1 44.36 -15.90 -28.10
C MET A 1 43.24 -14.87 -27.98
N ALA A 2 41.99 -15.31 -27.89
CA ALA A 2 40.82 -14.42 -27.85
C ALA A 2 40.53 -14.04 -26.39
N THR A 3 40.69 -12.77 -26.06
CA THR A 3 40.35 -12.22 -24.75
C THR A 3 38.83 -12.09 -24.63
N HIS A 4 38.21 -13.00 -23.88
CA HIS A 4 36.82 -12.85 -23.45
C HIS A 4 36.75 -11.72 -22.40
N SER A 5 36.33 -10.54 -22.83
CA SER A 5 35.96 -9.45 -21.92
C SER A 5 34.64 -9.81 -21.22
N ILE A 6 34.70 -10.06 -19.91
CA ILE A 6 33.52 -10.28 -19.07
C ILE A 6 32.72 -8.96 -19.04
N PRO A 7 31.42 -8.95 -19.45
CA PRO A 7 30.59 -7.76 -19.31
C PRO A 7 30.46 -7.39 -17.83
N ALA A 8 30.72 -6.13 -17.49
CA ALA A 8 30.50 -5.62 -16.14
C ALA A 8 29.04 -5.84 -15.72
N PRO A 9 28.77 -6.19 -14.44
CA PRO A 9 27.41 -6.40 -13.95
C PRO A 9 26.58 -5.14 -14.20
N SER A 10 25.49 -5.28 -14.93
CA SER A 10 24.65 -4.17 -15.36
C SER A 10 23.98 -3.48 -14.16
N SER A 11 24.54 -2.36 -13.71
CA SER A 11 23.90 -1.40 -12.80
C SER A 11 22.75 -0.62 -13.45
N GLY A 12 22.18 -1.14 -14.55
CA GLY A 12 21.28 -0.40 -15.45
C GLY A 12 19.89 -0.13 -14.89
N TRP A 13 19.39 -0.97 -13.97
CA TRP A 13 18.02 -0.86 -13.45
C TRP A 13 17.77 0.42 -12.64
N SER A 14 18.72 0.79 -11.77
CA SER A 14 18.66 2.02 -10.98
C SER A 14 18.80 3.26 -11.86
N SER A 15 19.74 3.25 -12.80
CA SER A 15 19.96 4.38 -13.71
C SER A 15 18.77 4.63 -14.64
N GLN A 16 18.14 3.57 -15.16
CA GLN A 16 16.95 3.68 -16.02
C GLN A 16 15.73 4.17 -15.23
N THR A 17 15.49 3.66 -14.02
CA THR A 17 14.39 4.10 -13.16
C THR A 17 14.55 5.57 -12.79
N LEU A 18 15.75 5.98 -12.35
CA LEU A 18 16.03 7.38 -12.00
C LEU A 18 15.89 8.32 -13.19
N THR A 19 16.35 7.90 -14.37
CA THR A 19 16.19 8.67 -15.62
C THR A 19 14.71 8.83 -15.97
N ARG A 20 13.93 7.76 -15.82
CA ARG A 20 12.48 7.79 -16.09
C ARG A 20 11.72 8.64 -15.08
N VAL A 21 12.06 8.59 -13.80
CA VAL A 21 11.45 9.45 -12.77
C VAL A 21 11.73 10.92 -13.05
N LYS A 22 12.95 11.26 -13.50
CA LYS A 22 13.30 12.62 -13.92
C LYS A 22 12.54 13.06 -15.18
N ALA A 23 12.34 12.15 -16.13
CA ALA A 23 11.65 12.44 -17.38
C ALA A 23 10.11 12.45 -17.25
N GLU A 24 9.55 11.66 -16.34
CA GLU A 24 8.11 11.43 -16.16
C GLU A 24 7.74 11.50 -14.67
N PRO A 25 7.46 12.70 -14.12
CA PRO A 25 7.15 12.89 -12.70
C PRO A 25 5.99 12.02 -12.18
N ALA A 26 4.99 11.74 -13.04
CA ALA A 26 3.86 10.88 -12.70
C ALA A 26 4.27 9.42 -12.43
N TYR A 27 5.30 8.91 -13.10
CA TYR A 27 5.87 7.60 -12.80
C TYR A 27 6.59 7.59 -11.45
N GLY A 28 7.28 8.68 -11.10
CA GLY A 28 7.85 8.88 -9.76
C GLY A 28 6.79 8.88 -8.67
N ALA A 29 5.70 9.63 -8.85
CA ALA A 29 4.57 9.66 -7.93
C ALA A 29 3.93 8.27 -7.76
N PHE A 30 3.76 7.51 -8.86
CA PHE A 30 3.30 6.12 -8.81
C PHE A 30 4.20 5.25 -7.93
N LEU A 31 5.52 5.29 -8.14
CA LEU A 31 6.45 4.48 -7.35
C LEU A 31 6.42 4.84 -5.86
N LEU A 32 6.37 6.13 -5.53
CA LEU A 32 6.30 6.59 -4.14
C LEU A 32 5.02 6.12 -3.46
N LEU A 33 3.87 6.30 -4.11
CA LEU A 33 2.58 5.81 -3.60
C LEU A 33 2.58 4.28 -3.49
N TRP A 34 3.08 3.58 -4.50
CA TRP A 34 3.11 2.11 -4.51
C TRP A 34 3.93 1.56 -3.35
N VAL A 35 5.15 2.08 -3.12
CA VAL A 35 5.99 1.68 -1.98
C VAL A 35 5.33 2.06 -0.65
N GLY A 36 4.75 3.26 -0.56
CA GLY A 36 4.02 3.71 0.63
C GLY A 36 2.86 2.77 1.00
N PHE A 37 2.03 2.42 0.02
CA PHE A 37 0.88 1.53 0.23
C PHE A 37 1.23 0.04 0.37
N ILE A 38 2.50 -0.34 0.15
CA ILE A 38 3.02 -1.65 0.58
C ILE A 38 3.50 -1.57 2.02
N THR A 39 4.32 -0.56 2.34
CA THR A 39 5.01 -0.45 3.63
C THR A 39 4.06 -0.11 4.77
N ILE A 40 3.14 0.84 4.58
CA ILE A 40 2.22 1.28 5.64
C ILE A 40 1.34 0.13 6.15
N PRO A 41 0.56 -0.59 5.31
CA PRO A 41 -0.27 -1.68 5.81
C PRO A 41 0.54 -2.85 6.35
N LEU A 42 1.72 -3.12 5.77
CA LEU A 42 2.58 -4.19 6.27
C LEU A 42 3.07 -3.90 7.70
N ILE A 43 3.54 -2.67 7.96
CA ILE A 43 4.02 -2.27 9.28
C ILE A 43 2.87 -2.23 10.28
N MET A 44 1.73 -1.60 9.92
CA MET A 44 0.56 -1.55 10.81
C MET A 44 0.01 -2.95 11.10
N GLY A 45 -0.01 -3.84 10.11
CA GLY A 45 -0.52 -5.20 10.27
C GLY A 45 0.36 -6.03 11.18
N VAL A 46 1.69 -5.94 11.01
CA VAL A 46 2.66 -6.59 11.91
C VAL A 46 2.59 -5.99 13.32
N ASP A 47 2.50 -4.67 13.45
CA ASP A 47 2.47 -4.01 14.75
C ASP A 47 1.24 -4.38 15.58
N LYS A 48 0.10 -4.76 14.96
CA LYS A 48 -1.08 -5.25 15.67
C LYS A 48 -0.85 -6.52 16.49
N PHE A 49 0.23 -7.27 16.24
CA PHE A 49 0.61 -8.43 17.04
C PHE A 49 1.53 -8.08 18.21
N PHE A 50 2.23 -6.94 18.14
CA PHE A 50 3.27 -6.58 19.10
C PHE A 50 2.97 -5.30 19.90
N ASN A 51 2.04 -4.47 19.42
CA ASN A 51 1.65 -3.16 19.97
C ASN A 51 2.86 -2.26 20.28
N VAL A 52 3.87 -2.21 19.40
CA VAL A 52 5.08 -1.38 19.61
C VAL A 52 4.79 0.08 19.31
N LEU A 53 4.03 0.37 18.24
CA LEU A 53 3.68 1.76 17.89
C LEU A 53 2.53 2.27 18.73
N THR A 54 1.50 1.45 18.95
CA THR A 54 0.33 1.82 19.74
C THR A 54 -0.45 0.58 20.19
N HIS A 55 -1.40 0.78 21.11
CA HIS A 55 -2.37 -0.23 21.51
C HIS A 55 -3.56 -0.17 20.54
N TRP A 56 -3.55 -1.06 19.56
CA TRP A 56 -4.46 -1.02 18.43
C TRP A 56 -5.93 -1.27 18.81
N GLU A 57 -6.17 -1.98 19.90
CA GLU A 57 -7.52 -2.28 20.42
C GLU A 57 -8.30 -1.01 20.76
N ASN A 58 -7.62 0.07 21.15
CA ASN A 58 -8.26 1.36 21.45
C ASN A 58 -8.86 2.05 20.21
N TYR A 59 -8.46 1.61 19.02
CA TYR A 59 -8.95 2.13 17.74
C TYR A 59 -10.18 1.34 17.23
N LEU A 60 -10.59 0.29 17.94
CA LEU A 60 -11.78 -0.49 17.59
C LEU A 60 -13.01 0.15 18.23
N ALA A 61 -14.03 0.47 17.42
CA ALA A 61 -15.26 1.02 17.95
C ALA A 61 -15.97 -0.01 18.85
N PRO A 62 -16.52 0.39 20.01
CA PRO A 62 -17.13 -0.54 20.96
C PRO A 62 -18.25 -1.40 20.36
N TRP A 63 -19.00 -0.87 19.39
CA TRP A 63 -20.07 -1.63 18.73
C TRP A 63 -19.54 -2.73 17.79
N ILE A 64 -18.35 -2.55 17.20
CA ILE A 64 -17.72 -3.60 16.38
C ILE A 64 -17.23 -4.72 17.28
N GLU A 65 -16.62 -4.38 18.41
CA GLU A 65 -16.23 -5.35 19.42
C GLU A 65 -17.43 -6.17 19.90
N ASN A 66 -18.56 -5.53 20.22
CA ASN A 66 -19.78 -6.20 20.70
C ASN A 66 -20.43 -7.14 19.67
N VAL A 67 -20.18 -6.94 18.37
CA VAL A 67 -20.70 -7.81 17.29
C VAL A 67 -19.70 -8.91 16.93
N SER A 68 -18.42 -8.70 17.22
CA SER A 68 -17.37 -9.66 16.92
C SER A 68 -17.52 -10.93 17.77
N PRO A 69 -17.34 -12.13 17.18
CA PRO A 69 -17.26 -13.37 17.95
C PRO A 69 -15.93 -13.49 18.73
N PHE A 70 -15.01 -12.53 18.57
CA PHE A 70 -13.70 -12.49 19.21
C PHE A 70 -13.59 -11.31 20.19
N SER A 71 -12.60 -11.36 21.09
CA SER A 71 -12.24 -10.18 21.90
C SER A 71 -11.72 -9.02 21.03
N ALA A 72 -11.61 -7.81 21.59
CA ALA A 72 -10.93 -6.68 20.92
C ALA A 72 -9.55 -7.10 20.39
N HIS A 73 -8.73 -7.73 21.23
CA HIS A 73 -7.42 -8.25 20.86
C HIS A 73 -7.49 -9.24 19.69
N GLY A 74 -8.38 -10.23 19.77
CA GLY A 74 -8.55 -11.23 18.70
C GLY A 74 -9.00 -10.61 17.38
N THR A 75 -9.89 -9.63 17.44
CA THR A 75 -10.37 -8.86 16.29
C THR A 75 -9.22 -8.06 15.66
N MET A 76 -8.41 -7.38 16.46
CA MET A 76 -7.27 -6.61 15.97
C MET A 76 -6.18 -7.50 15.35
N MET A 77 -5.91 -8.67 15.91
CA MET A 77 -5.00 -9.64 15.27
C MET A 77 -5.52 -10.08 13.89
N ALA A 78 -6.83 -10.36 13.76
CA ALA A 78 -7.42 -10.73 12.48
C ALA A 78 -7.30 -9.59 11.45
N ILE A 79 -7.57 -8.34 11.87
CA ILE A 79 -7.35 -7.15 11.04
C ILE A 79 -5.87 -7.04 10.62
N GLY A 80 -4.93 -7.33 11.54
CA GLY A 80 -3.49 -7.35 11.24
C GLY A 80 -3.12 -8.33 10.12
N VAL A 81 -3.69 -9.53 10.12
CA VAL A 81 -3.52 -10.50 9.01
C VAL A 81 -4.04 -9.92 7.69
N VAL A 82 -5.22 -9.30 7.70
CA VAL A 82 -5.83 -8.72 6.50
C VAL A 82 -4.94 -7.61 5.91
N GLU A 83 -4.34 -6.75 6.75
CA GLU A 83 -3.45 -5.69 6.29
C GLU A 83 -2.15 -6.22 5.66
N ILE A 84 -1.59 -7.30 6.22
CA ILE A 84 -0.43 -7.98 5.63
C ILE A 84 -0.79 -8.57 4.26
N ILE A 85 -1.96 -9.23 4.14
CA ILE A 85 -2.46 -9.75 2.87
C ILE A 85 -2.67 -8.61 1.86
N ALA A 86 -3.21 -7.47 2.30
CA ALA A 86 -3.40 -6.31 1.45
C ALA A 86 -2.06 -5.75 0.92
N ALA A 87 -1.01 -5.72 1.75
CA ALA A 87 0.33 -5.33 1.32
C ALA A 87 0.90 -6.29 0.26
N ILE A 88 0.73 -7.61 0.46
CA ILE A 88 1.14 -8.62 -0.53
C ILE A 88 0.35 -8.44 -1.84
N ALA A 89 -0.97 -8.25 -1.75
CA ALA A 89 -1.82 -8.00 -2.91
C ALA A 89 -1.40 -6.72 -3.66
N MET A 90 -0.96 -5.69 -2.94
CA MET A 90 -0.44 -4.44 -3.52
C MET A 90 0.83 -4.65 -4.35
N ILE A 91 1.72 -5.55 -3.92
CA ILE A 91 2.91 -5.92 -4.69
C ILE A 91 2.50 -6.62 -6.00
N LEU A 92 1.55 -7.55 -5.93
CA LEU A 92 1.20 -8.41 -7.06
C LEU A 92 0.30 -7.71 -8.10
N ARG A 93 -0.68 -6.94 -7.63
CA ARG A 93 -1.75 -6.37 -8.47
C ARG A 93 -2.17 -4.97 -7.95
N PRO A 94 -1.27 -3.97 -7.97
CA PRO A 94 -1.53 -2.66 -7.36
C PRO A 94 -2.78 -1.95 -7.89
N ARG A 95 -3.11 -2.15 -9.18
CA ARG A 95 -4.34 -1.58 -9.77
C ARG A 95 -5.62 -2.01 -9.04
N TYR A 96 -5.72 -3.28 -8.64
CA TYR A 96 -6.93 -3.79 -7.98
C TYR A 96 -6.81 -3.67 -6.46
N ALA A 97 -5.63 -3.95 -5.93
CA ALA A 97 -5.35 -3.84 -4.50
C ALA A 97 -5.57 -2.42 -3.98
N ALA A 98 -5.20 -1.38 -4.73
CA ALA A 98 -5.40 0.00 -4.30
C ALA A 98 -6.89 0.39 -4.17
N TYR A 99 -7.79 -0.16 -5.00
CA TYR A 99 -9.24 0.02 -4.79
C TYR A 99 -9.73 -0.68 -3.53
N ILE A 100 -9.25 -1.91 -3.28
CA ILE A 100 -9.61 -2.67 -2.08
C ILE A 100 -9.14 -1.94 -0.83
N VAL A 101 -7.89 -1.44 -0.83
CA VAL A 101 -7.33 -0.66 0.28
C VAL A 101 -8.11 0.64 0.49
N ALA A 102 -8.51 1.34 -0.57
CA ALA A 102 -9.36 2.53 -0.43
C ALA A 102 -10.71 2.22 0.23
N LEU A 103 -11.36 1.12 -0.16
CA LEU A 103 -12.61 0.67 0.46
C LEU A 103 -12.39 0.26 1.93
N TRP A 104 -11.28 -0.41 2.23
CA TRP A 104 -10.91 -0.79 3.58
C TRP A 104 -10.70 0.44 4.47
N LEU A 105 -9.98 1.45 3.98
CA LEU A 105 -9.79 2.74 4.66
C LEU A 105 -11.13 3.44 4.90
N ALA A 106 -12.08 3.38 3.95
CA ALA A 106 -13.43 3.92 4.18
C ALA A 106 -14.11 3.24 5.38
N GLY A 107 -13.95 1.92 5.53
CA GLY A 107 -14.42 1.18 6.70
C GLY A 107 -13.75 1.63 8.01
N ILE A 108 -12.43 1.81 8.00
CA ILE A 108 -11.68 2.33 9.16
C ILE A 108 -12.16 3.74 9.54
N ILE A 109 -12.35 4.62 8.56
CA ILE A 109 -12.86 5.98 8.78
C ILE A 109 -14.24 5.93 9.45
N VAL A 110 -15.16 5.11 8.92
CA VAL A 110 -16.50 4.96 9.53
C VAL A 110 -16.37 4.45 10.97
N ASN A 111 -15.54 3.45 11.22
CA ASN A 111 -15.25 2.98 12.58
C ASN A 111 -14.80 4.14 13.49
N LEU A 112 -13.81 4.93 13.08
CA LEU A 112 -13.25 6.03 13.89
C LEU A 112 -14.22 7.22 14.08
N LEU A 113 -15.17 7.40 13.17
CA LEU A 113 -16.20 8.45 13.29
C LEU A 113 -17.38 8.06 14.19
N THR A 114 -17.55 6.76 14.48
CA THR A 114 -18.68 6.27 15.27
C THR A 114 -18.51 6.38 16.79
N TYR A 115 -17.33 6.80 17.25
CA TYR A 115 -17.06 7.04 18.67
C TYR A 115 -16.03 8.16 18.86
N PRO A 116 -16.04 8.88 20.00
CA PRO A 116 -15.24 10.09 20.17
C PRO A 116 -13.75 9.78 20.41
N GLY A 117 -12.89 10.72 20.02
CA GLY A 117 -11.45 10.70 20.35
C GLY A 117 -10.50 10.50 19.16
N PHE A 118 -11.03 10.17 17.97
CA PHE A 118 -10.20 9.79 16.81
C PHE A 118 -10.54 10.52 15.51
N TYR A 119 -11.24 11.66 15.58
CA TYR A 119 -11.66 12.40 14.38
C TYR A 119 -10.49 12.98 13.57
N ASP A 120 -9.38 13.30 14.25
CA ASP A 120 -8.14 13.72 13.60
C ASP A 120 -7.48 12.56 12.83
N VAL A 121 -7.53 11.35 13.39
CA VAL A 121 -7.07 10.13 12.71
C VAL A 121 -7.97 9.82 11.51
N ALA A 122 -9.29 9.89 11.67
CA ALA A 122 -10.24 9.69 10.59
C ALA A 122 -9.99 10.66 9.41
N LEU A 123 -9.66 11.91 9.69
CA LEU A 123 -9.32 12.91 8.65
C LEU A 123 -8.01 12.55 7.92
N ARG A 124 -7.00 12.03 8.63
CA ARG A 124 -5.74 11.57 8.01
C ARG A 124 -5.97 10.36 7.12
N ASP A 125 -6.79 9.41 7.60
CA ASP A 125 -7.14 8.21 6.84
C ASP A 125 -7.97 8.55 5.60
N PHE A 126 -8.79 9.60 5.65
CA PHE A 126 -9.43 10.14 4.44
C PHE A 126 -8.40 10.61 3.42
N GLY A 127 -7.32 11.28 3.86
CA GLY A 127 -6.19 11.64 3.00
C GLY A 127 -5.51 10.41 2.38
N LEU A 128 -5.28 9.35 3.18
CA LEU A 128 -4.74 8.08 2.68
C LEU A 128 -5.70 7.41 1.68
N MET A 129 -7.01 7.45 1.92
CA MET A 129 -8.00 6.89 1.01
C MET A 129 -7.96 7.61 -0.35
N VAL A 130 -7.89 8.94 -0.35
CA VAL A 130 -7.73 9.74 -1.58
C VAL A 130 -6.42 9.38 -2.29
N ALA A 131 -5.32 9.23 -1.55
CA ALA A 131 -4.03 8.82 -2.11
C ALA A 131 -4.07 7.39 -2.70
N ALA A 132 -4.81 6.46 -2.11
CA ALA A 132 -5.03 5.11 -2.64
C ALA A 132 -5.83 5.15 -3.95
N ILE A 133 -6.84 6.02 -4.05
CA ILE A 133 -7.58 6.25 -5.30
C ILE A 133 -6.64 6.83 -6.36
N ALA A 134 -5.81 7.81 -6.01
CA ALA A 134 -4.81 8.37 -6.92
C ALA A 134 -3.81 7.31 -7.42
N LEU A 135 -3.30 6.46 -6.51
CA LEU A 135 -2.46 5.31 -6.86
C LEU A 135 -3.17 4.40 -7.86
N THR A 136 -4.46 4.14 -7.64
CA THR A 136 -5.25 3.30 -8.56
C THR A 136 -5.31 3.88 -9.96
N LEU A 137 -5.50 5.20 -10.10
CA LEU A 137 -5.51 5.87 -11.40
C LEU A 137 -4.15 5.78 -12.09
N LEU A 138 -3.06 6.02 -11.37
CA LEU A 138 -1.69 5.90 -11.88
C LEU A 138 -1.35 4.44 -12.28
N ALA A 139 -1.78 3.47 -11.47
CA ALA A 139 -1.56 2.05 -11.71
C ALA A 139 -2.18 1.55 -13.03
N ARG A 140 -3.24 2.20 -13.54
CA ARG A 140 -3.82 1.87 -14.86
C ARG A 140 -2.81 2.07 -16.00
N THR A 141 -1.90 3.03 -15.85
CA THR A 141 -0.88 3.37 -16.83
C THR A 141 0.40 2.58 -16.60
N TYR A 142 0.86 2.52 -15.34
CA TYR A 142 2.21 2.03 -15.03
C TYR A 142 2.31 0.55 -14.67
N THR A 143 1.19 -0.15 -14.42
CA THR A 143 1.20 -1.59 -14.09
C THR A 143 0.84 -2.51 -15.25
N LYS A 144 0.63 -1.99 -16.46
CA LYS A 144 0.50 -2.84 -17.65
C LYS A 144 1.87 -3.50 -17.91
N PRO A 145 1.93 -4.82 -18.20
CA PRO A 145 3.12 -5.43 -18.77
C PRO A 145 3.47 -4.65 -20.03
N GLY A 146 4.61 -3.96 -20.02
CA GLY A 146 5.06 -3.17 -21.15
C GLY A 146 5.49 -4.06 -22.30
N PHE A 147 4.54 -4.62 -23.07
CA PHE A 147 4.82 -5.08 -24.42
C PHE A 147 4.78 -3.87 -25.36
N ARG A 148 5.79 -2.99 -25.25
CA ARG A 148 6.14 -2.13 -26.38
C ARG A 148 6.91 -3.01 -27.35
N HIS A 149 6.21 -3.61 -28.31
CA HIS A 149 6.85 -4.08 -29.54
C HIS A 149 7.50 -2.85 -30.17
N GLY A 150 8.83 -2.85 -30.22
CA GLY A 150 9.60 -1.96 -31.06
C GLY A 150 9.25 -2.26 -32.52
N GLY A 151 8.26 -1.56 -33.04
CA GLY A 151 8.02 -1.50 -34.48
C GLY A 151 9.04 -0.56 -35.09
N MET A 152 10.14 -1.13 -35.60
CA MET A 152 10.95 -0.47 -36.61
C MET A 152 10.07 -0.30 -37.86
N LYS A 153 9.82 0.95 -38.26
CA LYS A 153 9.71 1.38 -39.65
C LYS A 153 10.32 2.76 -39.77
#